data_AF-A0A7X0RGX7-F1
#
_entry.id   AF-A0A7X0RGX7-F1
#
_cell.length_a   1.000
_cell.length_b   1.000
_cell.length_c   1.000
_cell.angle_alpha   90.00
_cell.angle_beta   90.00
_cell.angle_gamma   90.00
#
_symmetry.space_group_name_H-M   'P 1'
#
loop_
_entity.id
_entity.type
_entity.pdbx_description
1 polymer ?
#
loop_
_entity_poly.entity_id
_entity_poly.type
_entity_poly.pdbx_seq_one_letter_code
_entity_poly.pdbx_strand_id
1 'polypeptide(L)'
;MRSTVAALLLLLVLASGCSTGDATPDAAPGSSASPSGSPSGSPSGSPSPGAANPAATPACAAVRAGIDAFNAGDYEETVAHFVEAVPLAEDQLDGSAEADDLLEAVTWYAQLPPEDYLEASESSPDFARYKAITLGQCVAPDDQPTESPGASV
;
A
#
# COMPACT_ATOMS: atom_id res chain seq x y z
N MET A 1 -46.95 4.17 -0.96
CA MET A 1 -47.69 5.36 -1.46
C MET A 1 -46.70 6.51 -1.53
N ARG A 2 -46.46 7.04 -2.74
CA ARG A 2 -45.89 8.37 -3.08
C ARG A 2 -44.41 8.56 -2.65
N SER A 3 -43.47 9.07 -3.45
CA SER A 3 -43.59 9.88 -4.67
C SER A 3 -42.23 10.04 -5.38
N THR A 4 -42.25 9.85 -6.70
CA THR A 4 -41.60 10.66 -7.77
C THR A 4 -40.10 11.00 -7.77
N VAL A 5 -39.39 10.32 -8.68
CA VAL A 5 -38.42 10.77 -9.71
C VAL A 5 -38.41 12.27 -10.06
N ALA A 6 -37.21 12.86 -10.22
CA ALA A 6 -36.77 13.80 -11.29
C ALA A 6 -35.40 14.44 -10.92
N ALA A 7 -34.29 14.11 -11.59
CA ALA A 7 -33.75 14.74 -12.81
C ALA A 7 -33.00 16.08 -12.55
N LEU A 8 -31.71 16.18 -12.91
CA LEU A 8 -31.22 16.85 -14.13
C LEU A 8 -29.70 17.15 -14.09
N LEU A 9 -29.00 16.62 -15.11
CA LEU A 9 -27.73 16.98 -15.75
C LEU A 9 -27.17 18.42 -15.62
N LEU A 10 -25.83 18.52 -15.53
CA LEU A 10 -24.93 19.56 -16.12
C LEU A 10 -23.46 19.07 -15.98
N LEU A 11 -22.75 18.50 -16.97
CA LEU A 11 -22.09 18.99 -18.20
C LEU A 11 -20.91 20.00 -18.05
N LEU A 12 -19.73 19.56 -18.54
CA LEU A 12 -18.54 20.31 -19.07
C LEU A 12 -17.53 20.89 -18.03
N VAL A 13 -16.19 20.79 -18.15
CA VAL A 13 -15.28 21.08 -19.29
C VAL A 13 -13.91 20.36 -19.14
N LEU A 14 -13.28 20.01 -20.28
CA LEU A 14 -11.94 19.41 -20.46
C LEU A 14 -10.75 20.39 -20.28
N ALA A 15 -9.62 19.88 -19.78
CA ALA A 15 -8.25 20.29 -20.17
C ALA A 15 -7.30 19.12 -19.82
N SER A 16 -6.85 18.25 -20.73
CA SER A 16 -5.87 18.41 -21.81
C SER A 16 -4.59 19.16 -21.40
N GLY A 17 -3.61 18.41 -20.90
CA GLY A 17 -2.22 18.84 -20.76
C GLY A 17 -1.25 17.70 -21.09
N CYS A 18 -0.85 17.62 -22.36
CA CYS A 18 0.32 16.86 -22.81
C CYS A 18 1.58 17.69 -22.52
N SER A 19 2.61 17.09 -21.91
CA SER A 19 3.98 17.58 -22.02
C SER A 19 4.91 16.42 -22.38
N THR A 20 5.20 16.33 -23.69
CA THR A 20 6.52 16.14 -24.31
C THR A 20 7.68 16.19 -23.28
N GLY A 21 8.53 15.18 -23.13
CA GLY A 21 9.27 14.46 -24.15
C GLY A 21 10.73 14.95 -24.09
N ASP A 22 11.66 14.10 -23.64
CA ASP A 22 13.08 14.26 -23.98
C ASP A 22 13.71 12.87 -24.07
N ALA A 23 14.19 12.58 -25.28
CA ALA A 23 14.93 11.39 -25.63
C ALA A 23 16.37 11.81 -25.85
N THR A 24 17.31 11.17 -25.15
CA THR A 24 18.72 11.18 -25.54
C THR A 24 19.25 9.75 -25.54
N PRO A 25 19.64 9.21 -26.71
CA PRO A 25 20.38 7.95 -26.83
C PRO A 25 21.88 8.24 -26.97
N ASP A 26 22.72 7.47 -26.28
CA ASP A 26 24.13 7.12 -26.58
C ASP A 26 24.72 6.57 -25.26
N ALA A 27 25.53 5.52 -25.13
CA ALA A 27 26.28 4.70 -26.07
C ALA A 27 26.66 3.37 -25.37
N ALA A 28 26.83 2.31 -26.15
CA ALA A 28 27.69 1.16 -25.82
C ALA A 28 28.94 1.26 -26.73
N PRO A 29 30.10 0.58 -26.52
CA PRO A 29 30.30 -0.64 -25.72
C PRO A 29 31.65 -0.78 -24.95
N GLY A 30 31.72 -1.81 -24.09
CA GLY A 30 32.90 -2.69 -23.97
C GLY A 30 33.97 -2.38 -22.92
N SER A 31 34.20 -3.32 -22.00
CA SER A 31 35.47 -4.06 -21.88
C SER A 31 35.49 -4.96 -20.64
N SER A 32 35.80 -6.24 -20.88
CA SER A 32 36.05 -7.26 -19.87
C SER A 32 37.36 -7.01 -19.13
N ALA A 33 37.33 -7.14 -17.80
CA ALA A 33 38.46 -7.59 -17.00
C ALA A 33 37.97 -8.15 -15.65
N SER A 34 38.07 -9.47 -15.47
CA SER A 34 38.15 -10.08 -14.13
C SER A 34 39.60 -10.01 -13.64
N PRO A 35 39.84 -9.89 -12.33
CA PRO A 35 40.06 -11.14 -11.60
C PRO A 35 39.50 -11.20 -10.17
N SER A 36 39.35 -12.45 -9.77
CA SER A 36 39.08 -13.06 -8.47
C SER A 36 39.43 -12.27 -7.20
N GLY A 37 38.46 -12.25 -6.28
CA GLY A 37 38.67 -12.09 -4.85
C GLY A 37 37.46 -12.64 -4.09
N SER A 38 37.59 -13.80 -3.46
CA SER A 38 36.68 -14.36 -2.45
C SER A 38 37.55 -15.12 -1.45
N PRO A 39 37.11 -15.40 -0.21
CA PRO A 39 35.94 -14.93 0.52
C PRO A 39 36.31 -14.44 1.93
N SER A 40 35.33 -13.89 2.67
CA SER A 40 35.13 -14.09 4.12
C SER A 40 34.63 -12.81 4.77
N GLY A 41 33.40 -12.88 5.26
CA GLY A 41 32.80 -11.84 6.07
C GLY A 41 31.33 -12.11 6.33
N SER A 42 30.97 -13.31 6.78
CA SER A 42 29.74 -13.45 7.56
C SER A 42 29.95 -12.69 8.87
N PRO A 43 29.07 -11.73 9.16
CA PRO A 43 28.16 -11.90 10.29
C PRO A 43 26.79 -12.17 9.67
N SER A 44 26.18 -13.34 9.88
CA SER A 44 25.49 -13.63 11.14
C SER A 44 25.06 -12.36 11.88
N GLY A 45 24.31 -11.50 11.18
CA GLY A 45 23.37 -10.60 11.81
C GLY A 45 22.25 -11.45 12.38
N SER A 46 22.44 -11.91 13.62
CA SER A 46 21.34 -12.38 14.45
C SER A 46 20.30 -11.26 14.45
N PRO A 47 19.05 -11.46 14.01
CA PRO A 47 18.05 -10.40 14.05
C PRO A 47 17.95 -9.92 15.49
N SER A 48 18.18 -8.64 15.69
CA SER A 48 18.00 -8.00 16.99
C SER A 48 16.54 -8.23 17.41
N PRO A 49 16.24 -8.79 18.59
CA PRO A 49 14.86 -9.11 18.99
C PRO A 49 13.97 -7.88 19.28
N GLY A 50 14.37 -6.68 18.84
CA GLY A 50 13.76 -5.41 19.25
C GLY A 50 13.27 -4.50 18.11
N ALA A 51 13.31 -4.96 16.85
CA ALA A 51 12.67 -4.25 15.74
C ALA A 51 11.90 -5.28 14.92
N ALA A 52 10.78 -5.75 15.47
CA ALA A 52 9.81 -6.49 14.68
C ALA A 52 9.39 -5.58 13.52
N ASN A 53 9.58 -6.04 12.28
CA ASN A 53 9.14 -5.31 11.11
C ASN A 53 7.62 -5.08 11.24
N PRO A 54 7.10 -3.83 11.25
CA PRO A 54 5.68 -3.56 11.42
C PRO A 54 4.83 -4.28 10.36
N ALA A 55 5.37 -4.54 9.18
CA ALA A 55 4.70 -5.31 8.13
C ALA A 55 4.48 -6.81 8.47
N ALA A 56 5.18 -7.35 9.46
CA ALA A 56 5.07 -8.74 9.89
C ALA A 56 4.08 -8.93 11.06
N THR A 57 3.35 -7.89 11.46
CA THR A 57 2.39 -7.99 12.56
C THR A 57 1.10 -8.69 12.13
N PRO A 58 0.34 -9.30 13.06
CA PRO A 58 -0.96 -9.89 12.78
C PRO A 58 -1.94 -8.91 12.14
N ALA A 59 -1.97 -7.65 12.59
CA ALA A 59 -2.80 -6.62 11.97
C ALA A 59 -2.44 -6.40 10.50
N CYS A 60 -1.14 -6.26 10.18
CA CYS A 60 -0.71 -6.10 8.80
C CYS A 60 -0.92 -7.35 7.93
N ALA A 61 -0.99 -8.55 8.52
CA ALA A 61 -1.41 -9.75 7.79
C ALA A 61 -2.90 -9.69 7.41
N ALA A 62 -3.78 -9.31 8.35
CA ALA A 62 -5.20 -9.15 8.10
C ALA A 62 -5.49 -8.01 7.10
N VAL A 63 -4.81 -6.87 7.23
CA VAL A 63 -4.90 -5.76 6.26
C VAL A 63 -4.54 -6.20 4.84
N ARG A 64 -3.46 -6.97 4.68
CA ARG A 64 -3.07 -7.49 3.37
C ARG A 64 -4.12 -8.45 2.80
N ALA A 65 -4.66 -9.35 3.63
CA ALA A 65 -5.73 -10.24 3.20
C ALA A 65 -6.98 -9.46 2.74
N GLY A 66 -7.34 -8.38 3.45
CA GLY A 66 -8.41 -7.47 3.02
C GLY A 66 -8.13 -6.78 1.69
N ILE A 67 -6.90 -6.31 1.47
CA ILE A 67 -6.48 -5.71 0.19
C ILE A 67 -6.51 -6.74 -0.94
N ASP A 68 -6.08 -7.98 -0.69
CA ASP A 68 -6.13 -9.07 -1.67
C ASP A 68 -7.57 -9.42 -2.05
N ALA A 69 -8.47 -9.51 -1.06
CA ALA A 69 -9.91 -9.70 -1.29
C ALA A 69 -10.51 -8.55 -2.11
N PHE A 70 -10.15 -7.30 -1.80
CA PHE A 70 -10.59 -6.12 -2.56
C PHE A 70 -10.13 -6.20 -4.03
N ASN A 71 -8.87 -6.57 -4.26
CA ASN A 71 -8.33 -6.73 -5.61
C ASN A 71 -8.99 -7.88 -6.38
N ALA A 72 -9.50 -8.90 -5.68
CA ALA A 72 -10.30 -9.96 -6.25
C ALA A 72 -11.78 -9.57 -6.50
N GLY A 73 -12.20 -8.39 -6.03
CA GLY A 73 -13.59 -7.92 -6.09
C GLY A 73 -14.52 -8.56 -5.05
N ASP A 74 -13.95 -9.21 -4.02
CA ASP A 74 -14.68 -9.82 -2.92
C ASP A 74 -14.80 -8.81 -1.76
N TYR A 75 -15.80 -7.93 -1.85
CA TYR A 75 -15.96 -6.84 -0.89
C TYR A 75 -16.50 -7.32 0.46
N GLU A 76 -17.25 -8.42 0.51
CA GLU A 76 -17.66 -9.04 1.76
C GLU A 76 -16.46 -9.58 2.55
N GLU A 77 -15.55 -10.32 1.91
CA GLU A 77 -14.32 -10.80 2.57
C GLU A 77 -13.36 -9.64 2.87
N THR A 78 -13.34 -8.59 2.04
CA THR A 78 -12.59 -7.36 2.33
C THR A 78 -12.98 -6.79 3.69
N VAL A 79 -14.29 -6.60 3.93
CA VAL A 79 -14.79 -6.09 5.22
C VAL A 79 -14.47 -7.05 6.34
N ALA A 80 -14.66 -8.36 6.15
CA ALA A 80 -14.38 -9.37 7.17
C ALA A 80 -12.93 -9.29 7.68
N HIS A 81 -11.97 -9.17 6.76
CA HIS A 81 -10.55 -9.03 7.11
C HIS A 81 -10.24 -7.71 7.82
N PHE A 82 -10.83 -6.59 7.40
CA PHE A 82 -10.65 -5.32 8.11
C PHE A 82 -11.28 -5.31 9.50
N VAL A 83 -12.45 -5.96 9.68
CA VAL A 83 -13.07 -6.16 11.00
C VAL A 83 -12.16 -7.00 11.92
N GLU A 84 -11.53 -8.05 11.39
CA GLU A 84 -10.53 -8.84 12.14
C GLU A 84 -9.30 -8.01 12.49
N ALA A 85 -8.88 -7.11 11.60
CA ALA A 85 -7.70 -6.26 11.80
C ALA A 85 -7.88 -5.23 12.93
N VAL A 86 -9.11 -4.76 13.21
CA VAL A 86 -9.37 -3.74 14.24
C VAL A 86 -8.79 -4.13 15.61
N PRO A 87 -9.21 -5.24 16.26
CA PRO A 87 -8.67 -5.59 17.58
C PRO A 87 -7.17 -5.89 17.54
N LEU A 88 -6.64 -6.36 16.41
CA LEU A 88 -5.20 -6.62 16.26
C LEU A 88 -4.39 -5.32 16.18
N ALA A 89 -4.95 -4.26 15.61
CA ALA A 89 -4.34 -2.93 15.58
C ALA A 89 -4.44 -2.24 16.95
N GLU A 90 -5.56 -2.40 17.67
CA GLU A 90 -5.73 -1.92 19.04
C GLU A 90 -4.67 -2.52 19.99
N ASP A 91 -4.40 -3.82 19.87
CA ASP A 91 -3.37 -4.52 20.66
C ASP A 91 -1.93 -4.04 20.36
N GLN A 92 -1.72 -3.35 19.24
CA GLN A 92 -0.42 -2.83 18.79
C GLN A 92 -0.22 -1.34 19.07
N LEU A 93 -1.20 -0.67 19.69
CA LEU A 93 -1.04 0.73 20.08
C LEU A 93 0.12 0.89 21.07
N ASP A 94 1.13 1.66 20.66
CA ASP A 94 2.31 1.97 21.45
C ASP A 94 2.42 3.48 21.78
N GLY A 95 1.40 4.26 21.40
CA GLY A 95 1.34 5.71 21.53
C GLY A 95 2.05 6.48 20.41
N SER A 96 2.50 5.79 19.36
CA SER A 96 2.96 6.41 18.11
C SER A 96 1.78 6.86 17.24
N ALA A 97 2.02 7.89 16.43
CA ALA A 97 1.03 8.36 15.47
C ALA A 97 0.79 7.31 14.38
N GLU A 98 1.80 6.53 14.03
CA GLU A 98 1.73 5.48 13.03
C GLU A 98 0.76 4.36 13.43
N ALA A 99 0.80 3.93 14.70
CA ALA A 99 -0.12 2.93 15.22
C ALA A 99 -1.57 3.46 15.30
N ASP A 100 -1.74 4.73 15.70
CA ASP A 100 -3.05 5.39 15.72
C ASP A 100 -3.63 5.53 14.29
N ASP A 101 -2.80 5.94 13.31
CA ASP A 101 -3.18 6.06 11.91
C ASP A 101 -3.59 4.72 11.30
N LEU A 102 -2.89 3.64 11.66
CA LEU A 102 -3.25 2.29 11.21
C LEU A 102 -4.59 1.87 11.80
N LEU A 103 -4.82 2.08 13.10
CA LEU A 103 -6.09 1.76 13.74
C LEU A 103 -7.25 2.53 13.11
N GLU A 104 -7.06 3.83 12.85
CA GLU A 104 -8.07 4.67 12.19
C GLU A 104 -8.39 4.12 10.79
N ALA A 105 -7.37 3.77 10.01
CA ALA A 105 -7.52 3.22 8.68
C ALA A 105 -8.33 1.91 8.67
N VAL A 106 -7.94 0.93 9.50
CA VAL A 106 -8.64 -0.37 9.55
C VAL A 106 -10.07 -0.23 10.06
N THR A 107 -10.29 0.69 11.01
CA THR A 107 -11.63 0.98 11.56
C THR A 107 -12.54 1.63 10.52
N TRP A 108 -11.98 2.51 9.67
CA TRP A 108 -12.75 3.12 8.59
C TRP A 108 -13.17 2.07 7.54
N TYR A 109 -12.24 1.22 7.10
CA TYR A 109 -12.54 0.13 6.17
C TYR A 109 -13.56 -0.86 6.77
N ALA A 110 -13.40 -1.25 8.03
CA ALA A 110 -14.32 -2.19 8.70
C ALA A 110 -15.77 -1.67 8.79
N GLN A 111 -15.98 -0.35 8.75
CA GLN A 111 -17.31 0.28 8.81
C GLN A 111 -17.92 0.59 7.45
N LEU A 112 -17.13 0.53 6.38
CA LEU A 112 -17.62 0.76 5.03
C LEU A 112 -18.49 -0.44 4.60
N PRO A 113 -19.73 -0.23 4.14
CA PRO A 113 -20.55 -1.31 3.61
C PRO A 113 -19.87 -1.94 2.37
N PRO A 114 -19.92 -3.27 2.19
CA PRO A 114 -19.33 -3.94 1.02
C PRO A 114 -19.75 -3.33 -0.32
N GLU A 115 -21.02 -2.93 -0.46
CA GLU A 115 -21.55 -2.31 -1.66
C GLU A 115 -20.92 -0.96 -2.02
N ASP A 116 -20.38 -0.24 -1.03
CA ASP A 116 -19.83 1.11 -1.19
C ASP A 116 -18.31 1.10 -1.47
N TYR A 117 -17.64 -0.07 -1.37
CA TYR A 117 -16.18 -0.16 -1.53
C TYR A 117 -15.69 0.32 -2.88
N LEU A 118 -16.36 -0.06 -3.95
CA LEU A 118 -15.94 0.32 -5.30
C LEU A 118 -16.07 1.85 -5.49
N GLU A 119 -17.23 2.42 -5.14
CA GLU A 119 -17.46 3.86 -5.25
C GLU A 119 -16.49 4.65 -4.38
N ALA A 120 -16.27 4.20 -3.14
CA ALA A 120 -15.31 4.82 -2.24
C ALA A 120 -13.88 4.73 -2.80
N SER A 121 -13.49 3.61 -3.38
CA SER A 121 -12.15 3.44 -3.97
C SER A 121 -11.88 4.37 -5.15
N GLU A 122 -12.93 4.75 -5.88
CA GLU A 122 -12.84 5.62 -7.06
C GLU A 122 -12.89 7.11 -6.72
N SER A 123 -13.63 7.48 -5.67
CA SER A 123 -14.04 8.87 -5.45
C SER A 123 -13.76 9.42 -4.04
N SER A 124 -13.53 8.56 -3.05
CA SER A 124 -13.39 9.00 -1.66
C SER A 124 -11.95 9.46 -1.35
N PRO A 125 -11.76 10.71 -0.88
CA PRO A 125 -10.45 11.16 -0.42
C PRO A 125 -9.98 10.40 0.82
N ASP A 126 -10.90 9.95 1.68
CA ASP A 126 -10.58 9.15 2.86
C ASP A 126 -10.06 7.77 2.45
N PHE A 127 -10.67 7.14 1.44
CA PHE A 127 -10.17 5.87 0.90
C PHE A 127 -8.74 6.02 0.37
N ALA A 128 -8.45 7.11 -0.36
CA ALA A 128 -7.11 7.38 -0.87
C ALA A 128 -6.08 7.58 0.26
N ARG A 129 -6.46 8.30 1.33
CA ARG A 129 -5.63 8.50 2.53
C ARG A 129 -5.32 7.17 3.22
N TYR A 130 -6.33 6.39 3.55
CA TYR A 130 -6.15 5.13 4.28
C TYR A 130 -5.47 4.05 3.44
N LYS A 131 -5.64 4.08 2.12
CA LYS A 131 -4.89 3.24 1.20
C LYS A 131 -3.40 3.55 1.25
N ALA A 132 -3.02 4.83 1.28
CA ALA A 132 -1.61 5.22 1.40
C ALA A 132 -1.01 4.80 2.74
N ILE A 133 -1.77 4.88 3.83
CA ILE A 133 -1.33 4.44 5.16
C ILE A 133 -1.11 2.92 5.18
N THR A 134 -2.12 2.14 4.80
CA THR A 134 -2.08 0.67 4.83
C THR A 134 -1.02 0.11 3.86
N LEU A 135 -0.89 0.66 2.66
CA LEU A 135 0.19 0.32 1.73
C LEU A 135 1.55 0.91 2.11
N GLY A 136 1.63 1.85 3.04
CA GLY A 136 2.91 2.35 3.55
C GLY A 136 3.45 1.49 4.69
N GLN A 137 2.54 1.04 5.57
CA GLN A 137 2.90 0.37 6.81
C GLN A 137 2.88 -1.16 6.72
N CYS A 138 2.05 -1.74 5.85
CA CYS A 138 1.83 -3.19 5.80
C CYS A 138 2.36 -3.89 4.53
N VAL A 139 3.34 -3.30 3.83
CA VAL A 139 3.97 -3.92 2.65
C VAL A 139 4.83 -5.10 3.06
N ALA A 140 4.61 -6.25 2.43
CA ALA A 140 5.42 -7.44 2.68
C ALA A 140 6.92 -7.13 2.40
N PRO A 141 7.84 -7.69 3.20
CA PRO A 141 9.28 -7.41 3.06
C PRO A 141 9.85 -7.81 1.69
N ASP A 142 9.21 -8.73 0.97
CA ASP A 142 9.60 -9.15 -0.38
C ASP A 142 9.18 -8.16 -1.49
N ASP A 143 8.30 -7.20 -1.19
CA ASP A 143 7.79 -6.18 -2.13
C ASP A 143 8.46 -4.81 -1.95
N GLN A 144 9.41 -4.68 -1.02
CA GLN A 144 10.24 -3.49 -0.93
C GLN A 144 11.11 -3.42 -2.20
N PRO A 145 11.02 -2.36 -3.03
CA PRO A 145 11.94 -2.20 -4.13
C PRO A 145 13.34 -2.21 -3.55
N THR A 146 14.12 -3.23 -3.90
CA THR A 146 15.52 -3.31 -3.49
C THR A 146 16.16 -2.06 -4.05
N GLU A 147 16.38 -1.05 -3.21
CA GLU A 147 17.06 0.17 -3.59
C GLU A 147 18.41 -0.28 -4.17
N SER A 148 18.51 -0.23 -5.49
CA SER A 148 19.66 -0.76 -6.20
C SER A 148 20.85 0.06 -5.71
N PRO A 149 21.83 -0.53 -5.00
CA PRO A 149 22.87 0.24 -4.36
C PRO A 149 23.67 0.95 -5.45
N GLY A 150 23.49 2.27 -5.49
CA GLY A 150 24.21 3.27 -6.26
C GLY A 150 24.95 2.78 -7.51
N ALA A 151 24.33 2.98 -8.67
CA ALA A 151 25.09 3.34 -9.87
C ALA A 151 25.74 4.72 -9.62
N SER A 152 26.85 4.74 -8.88
CA SER A 152 27.73 5.90 -8.84
C SER A 152 28.60 5.88 -10.09
N VAL A 153 28.45 6.95 -10.86
CA VAL A 153 29.14 7.31 -12.10
C VAL A 153 30.66 7.24 -12.03
#